data_AF-A0A972AGX9-F1
#
_entry.id   AF-A0A972AGX9-F1
#
_cell.length_a   1.000
_cell.length_b   1.000
_cell.length_c   1.000
_cell.angle_alpha   90.00
_cell.angle_beta   90.00
_cell.angle_gamma   90.00
#
_symmetry.space_group_name_H-M   'P 1'
#
loop_
_entity.id
_entity.type
_entity.pdbx_description
1 polymer ?
#
loop_
_entity_poly.entity_id
_entity_poly.type
_entity_poly.pdbx_seq_one_letter_code
_entity_poly.pdbx_strand_id
1 'polypeptide(L)'
;MQSNPVKKKKAANLQIKKPFLRGKPFSGLAIKRGLRILTYLLLSTILYFFLGQLMVIDVPWLRILVNLVVLVAFAGLMYSNGAREGEGDVSYAEIAYARKQEGKTVSREDLNRCFHPAKGFATALAGTLPLMLLCLVYALMAVKDTYSLGALPSWVSAYLKKPDISLALSYYHDYAGIGAADILRLVVRLLVFPFVNMVGSRNADALLFVERLSPILVLIVPMFYGVGYLRGESYRSRVHGGIAANAKRTAQKQRKKKKVAARKQEPKQLV
;
A
#
# COMPACT_ATOMS: atom_id res chain seq x y z
N MET A 1 -46.55 3.35 -2.70
CA MET A 1 -45.61 2.21 -2.82
C MET A 1 -44.23 2.62 -2.27
N GLN A 2 -44.04 2.51 -0.96
CA GLN A 2 -42.74 2.81 -0.33
C GLN A 2 -41.75 1.69 -0.65
N SER A 3 -40.70 2.01 -1.41
CA SER A 3 -39.63 1.06 -1.72
C SER A 3 -38.79 0.82 -0.46
N ASN A 4 -39.03 -0.31 0.19
CA ASN A 4 -38.35 -0.75 1.40
C ASN A 4 -36.80 -0.68 1.22
N PRO A 5 -36.05 0.17 1.97
CA PRO A 5 -34.62 0.42 1.75
C PRO A 5 -33.76 -0.85 1.93
N VAL A 6 -34.24 -1.80 2.73
CA VAL A 6 -33.63 -3.11 2.96
C VAL A 6 -33.56 -3.96 1.67
N LYS A 7 -34.58 -3.87 0.80
CA LYS A 7 -34.57 -4.58 -0.50
C LYS A 7 -33.61 -3.95 -1.51
N LYS A 8 -33.34 -2.64 -1.43
CA LYS A 8 -32.34 -1.96 -2.26
C LYS A 8 -30.92 -2.39 -1.89
N LYS A 9 -30.61 -2.54 -0.59
CA LYS A 9 -29.31 -3.05 -0.10
C LYS A 9 -29.07 -4.53 -0.48
N LYS A 10 -30.09 -5.40 -0.37
CA LYS A 10 -29.96 -6.82 -0.78
C LYS A 10 -29.64 -7.01 -2.26
N ALA A 11 -30.15 -6.14 -3.14
CA ALA A 11 -29.86 -6.20 -4.58
C ALA A 11 -28.43 -5.76 -4.95
N ALA A 12 -27.78 -4.95 -4.11
CA ALA A 12 -26.40 -4.49 -4.31
C ALA A 12 -25.34 -5.52 -3.85
N ASN A 13 -25.75 -6.53 -3.07
CA ASN A 13 -24.87 -7.55 -2.47
C ASN A 13 -24.97 -8.93 -3.13
N LEU A 14 -25.64 -9.06 -4.27
CA LEU A 14 -25.63 -10.32 -5.04
C LEU A 14 -24.22 -10.54 -5.58
N GLN A 15 -23.44 -11.43 -4.97
CA GLN A 15 -22.13 -11.81 -5.50
C GLN A 15 -22.35 -12.91 -6.54
N ILE A 16 -22.12 -12.59 -7.81
CA ILE A 16 -22.23 -13.58 -8.90
C ILE A 16 -20.81 -13.94 -9.33
N LYS A 17 -20.37 -15.15 -8.97
CA LYS A 17 -19.07 -15.69 -9.37
C LYS A 17 -19.17 -16.33 -10.74
N LYS A 18 -18.36 -15.87 -11.70
CA LYS A 18 -18.20 -16.51 -13.02
C LYS A 18 -16.95 -17.40 -13.00
N PRO A 19 -16.93 -18.50 -13.77
CA PRO A 19 -15.72 -19.27 -13.97
C PRO A 19 -14.67 -18.42 -14.69
N PHE A 20 -13.43 -18.49 -14.21
CA PHE A 20 -12.30 -17.76 -14.79
C PHE A 20 -11.05 -18.63 -14.81
N LEU A 21 -10.13 -18.34 -15.72
CA LEU A 21 -8.88 -19.06 -15.85
C LEU A 21 -7.83 -18.55 -14.86
N ARG A 22 -7.09 -19.43 -14.17
CA ARG A 22 -6.02 -19.01 -13.27
C ARG A 22 -4.71 -18.80 -14.02
N GLY A 23 -4.05 -17.69 -13.73
CA GLY A 23 -2.72 -17.35 -14.25
C GLY A 23 -1.58 -17.87 -13.38
N LYS A 24 -0.35 -17.46 -13.71
CA LYS A 24 0.85 -17.75 -12.90
C LYS A 24 1.06 -16.71 -11.80
N PRO A 25 1.61 -17.09 -10.63
CA PRO A 25 1.90 -16.16 -9.54
C PRO A 25 3.06 -15.21 -9.86
N PHE A 26 4.08 -15.68 -10.57
CA PHE A 26 5.23 -14.89 -10.99
C PHE A 26 5.20 -14.65 -12.49
N SER A 27 5.38 -13.39 -12.90
CA SER A 27 5.38 -12.97 -14.30
C SER A 27 6.17 -11.68 -14.45
N GLY A 28 6.72 -11.40 -15.65
CA GLY A 28 7.40 -10.11 -15.92
C GLY A 28 6.48 -8.90 -15.69
N LEU A 29 5.17 -9.09 -15.84
CA LEU A 29 4.16 -8.08 -15.54
C LEU A 29 4.05 -7.77 -14.04
N ALA A 30 4.28 -8.76 -13.16
CA ALA A 30 4.36 -8.53 -11.72
C ALA A 30 5.60 -7.69 -11.35
N ILE A 31 6.74 -7.87 -12.03
CA ILE A 31 7.94 -7.06 -11.83
C ILE A 31 7.68 -5.60 -12.27
N LYS A 32 7.11 -5.42 -13.46
CA LYS A 32 6.78 -4.08 -13.99
C LYS A 32 5.79 -3.33 -13.10
N ARG A 33 4.77 -4.02 -12.57
CA ARG A 33 3.84 -3.46 -11.57
C ARG A 33 4.53 -3.19 -10.23
N GLY A 34 5.46 -4.06 -9.81
CA GLY A 34 6.28 -3.89 -8.61
C GLY A 34 7.12 -2.62 -8.66
N LEU A 35 7.67 -2.26 -9.82
CA LEU A 35 8.40 -0.99 -9.99
C LEU A 35 7.52 0.23 -9.67
N ARG A 36 6.24 0.18 -10.03
CA ARG A 36 5.30 1.25 -9.68
C ARG A 36 5.06 1.35 -8.17
N ILE A 37 5.03 0.21 -7.47
CA ILE A 37 4.94 0.16 -6.00
C ILE A 37 6.21 0.75 -5.37
N LEU A 38 7.39 0.41 -5.90
CA LEU A 38 8.65 1.01 -5.47
C LEU A 38 8.61 2.55 -5.58
N THR A 39 8.13 3.08 -6.70
CA THR A 39 7.97 4.52 -6.89
C THR A 39 7.04 5.14 -5.84
N TYR A 40 5.90 4.49 -5.54
CA TYR A 40 5.00 4.97 -4.49
C TYR A 40 5.66 4.98 -3.11
N LEU A 41 6.48 3.97 -2.80
CA LEU A 41 7.21 3.93 -1.53
C LEU A 41 8.21 5.07 -1.43
N LEU A 42 9.02 5.29 -2.47
CA LEU A 42 10.00 6.40 -2.50
C LEU A 42 9.31 7.77 -2.38
N LEU A 43 8.19 7.97 -3.07
CA LEU A 43 7.40 9.19 -2.92
C LEU A 43 6.81 9.34 -1.52
N SER A 44 6.34 8.24 -0.92
CA SER A 44 5.83 8.26 0.45
C SER A 44 6.91 8.63 1.45
N THR A 45 8.14 8.13 1.27
CA THR A 45 9.32 8.47 2.07
C THR A 45 9.60 9.97 2.07
N ILE A 46 9.58 10.59 0.89
CA ILE A 46 9.76 12.05 0.75
C ILE A 46 8.62 12.79 1.45
N LEU A 47 7.37 12.36 1.25
CA LEU A 47 6.23 12.99 1.89
C LEU A 47 6.30 12.88 3.42
N TYR A 48 6.65 11.71 3.95
CA TYR A 48 6.81 11.51 5.40
C TYR A 48 7.90 12.39 5.98
N PHE A 49 9.01 12.58 5.26
CA PHE A 49 10.07 13.49 5.69
C PHE A 49 9.53 14.90 5.91
N PHE A 50 8.85 15.48 4.92
CA PHE A 50 8.25 16.82 5.06
C PHE A 50 7.18 16.87 6.15
N LEU A 51 6.33 15.84 6.24
CA LEU A 51 5.30 15.77 7.27
C LEU A 51 5.91 15.73 8.67
N GLY A 52 6.96 14.93 8.90
CA GLY A 52 7.62 14.90 10.21
C GLY A 52 8.35 16.19 10.56
N GLN A 53 8.91 16.92 9.58
CA GLN A 53 9.46 18.27 9.81
C GLN A 53 8.37 19.28 10.22
N LEU A 54 7.17 19.19 9.61
CA LEU A 54 6.02 20.00 9.99
C LEU A 54 5.42 19.57 11.35
N MET A 55 5.68 18.33 11.77
CA MET A 55 5.16 17.74 13.01
C MET A 55 6.18 17.72 14.15
N VAL A 56 6.92 18.82 14.34
CA VAL A 56 7.60 19.10 15.62
C VAL A 56 6.52 19.45 16.67
N ILE A 57 5.69 18.46 16.99
CA ILE A 57 4.66 18.55 18.00
C ILE A 57 5.26 17.99 19.28
N ASP A 58 5.35 18.83 20.31
CA ASP A 58 5.84 18.45 21.64
C ASP A 58 4.93 17.44 22.36
N VAL A 59 3.74 17.19 21.81
CA VAL A 59 2.71 16.29 22.32
C VAL A 59 2.86 14.89 21.70
N PRO A 60 3.36 13.88 22.45
CA PRO A 60 3.71 12.58 21.89
C PRO A 60 2.52 11.81 21.30
N TRP A 61 1.35 11.84 21.96
CA TRP A 61 0.18 11.10 21.51
C TRP A 61 -0.37 11.62 20.17
N LEU A 62 -0.33 12.93 19.95
CA LEU A 62 -0.81 13.55 18.73
C LEU A 62 0.11 13.22 17.55
N ARG A 63 1.42 13.24 17.79
CA ARG A 63 2.43 12.79 16.81
C ARG A 63 2.20 11.33 16.40
N ILE A 64 1.94 10.44 17.36
CA ILE A 64 1.61 9.03 17.09
C ILE A 64 0.34 8.93 16.24
N LEU A 65 -0.72 9.63 16.63
CA LEU A 65 -2.00 9.60 15.94
C LEU A 65 -1.86 10.03 14.48
N VAL A 66 -1.17 11.14 14.20
CA VAL A 66 -1.05 11.63 12.82
C VAL A 66 -0.17 10.71 11.97
N ASN A 67 0.96 10.23 12.49
CA ASN A 67 1.79 9.26 11.74
C ASN A 67 0.99 7.98 11.42
N LEU A 68 0.14 7.52 12.36
CA LEU A 68 -0.74 6.38 12.14
C LEU A 68 -1.80 6.67 11.07
N VAL A 69 -2.43 7.85 11.09
CA VAL A 69 -3.41 8.26 10.06
C VAL A 69 -2.78 8.28 8.67
N VAL A 70 -1.57 8.83 8.53
CA VAL A 70 -0.89 8.88 7.24
C VAL A 70 -0.48 7.47 6.77
N LEU A 71 0.04 6.62 7.67
CA LEU A 71 0.32 5.21 7.39
C LEU A 71 -0.93 4.46 6.90
N VAL A 72 -2.07 4.64 7.58
CA VAL A 72 -3.35 4.05 7.19
C VAL A 72 -3.83 4.59 5.85
N ALA A 73 -3.67 5.89 5.58
CA ALA A 73 -4.04 6.49 4.30
C ALA A 73 -3.22 5.88 3.14
N PHE A 74 -1.91 5.73 3.31
CA PHE A 74 -1.06 5.07 2.31
C PHE A 74 -1.37 3.59 2.16
N ALA A 75 -1.61 2.87 3.26
CA ALA A 75 -2.05 1.48 3.21
C ALA A 75 -3.39 1.35 2.47
N GLY A 76 -4.32 2.28 2.69
CA GLY A 76 -5.59 2.38 1.97
C GLY A 76 -5.40 2.64 0.47
N LEU A 77 -4.46 3.53 0.11
CA LEU A 77 -4.10 3.78 -1.29
C LEU A 77 -3.55 2.52 -1.95
N MET A 78 -2.59 1.83 -1.29
CA MET A 78 -2.04 0.56 -1.78
C MET A 78 -3.12 -0.51 -1.94
N TYR A 79 -3.98 -0.66 -0.93
CA TYR A 79 -5.11 -1.57 -0.97
C TYR A 79 -6.07 -1.27 -2.13
N SER A 80 -6.41 0.01 -2.36
CA SER A 80 -7.33 0.41 -3.43
C SER A 80 -6.74 0.15 -4.82
N ASN A 81 -5.44 0.41 -5.01
CA ASN A 81 -4.73 0.13 -6.24
C ASN A 81 -4.63 -1.39 -6.49
N GLY A 82 -4.33 -2.16 -5.45
CA GLY A 82 -4.31 -3.62 -5.51
C GLY A 82 -5.67 -4.19 -5.91
N ALA A 83 -6.75 -3.71 -5.29
CA ALA A 83 -8.11 -4.15 -5.59
C ALA A 83 -8.52 -3.85 -7.04
N ARG A 84 -8.18 -2.67 -7.56
CA ARG A 84 -8.46 -2.29 -8.96
C ARG A 84 -7.71 -3.17 -9.97
N GLU A 85 -6.43 -3.42 -9.73
CA GLU A 85 -5.63 -4.31 -10.59
C GLU A 85 -6.10 -5.76 -10.49
N GLY A 86 -6.50 -6.22 -9.30
CA GLY A 86 -7.08 -7.55 -9.08
C GLY A 86 -8.41 -7.74 -9.82
N GLU A 87 -9.31 -6.75 -9.75
CA GLU A 87 -10.57 -6.77 -10.50
C GLU A 87 -10.32 -6.83 -12.02
N GLY A 88 -9.37 -6.04 -12.52
CA GLY A 88 -8.95 -6.05 -13.92
C GLY A 88 -8.44 -7.42 -14.36
N ASP A 89 -7.52 -8.03 -13.60
CA ASP A 89 -6.96 -9.35 -13.91
C ASP A 89 -8.03 -10.46 -13.88
N VAL A 90 -9.04 -10.36 -13.00
CA VAL A 90 -10.18 -11.31 -12.99
C VAL A 90 -11.05 -11.12 -14.23
N SER A 91 -11.32 -9.87 -14.63
CA SER A 91 -12.06 -9.59 -15.88
C SER A 91 -11.32 -10.14 -17.10
N TYR A 92 -9.98 -10.02 -17.15
CA TYR A 92 -9.17 -10.63 -18.20
C TYR A 92 -9.24 -12.15 -18.17
N ALA A 93 -9.20 -12.76 -16.98
CA ALA A 93 -9.32 -14.20 -16.80
C ALA A 93 -10.68 -14.76 -17.24
N GLU A 94 -11.77 -13.99 -17.07
CA GLU A 94 -13.11 -14.33 -17.60
C GLU A 94 -13.11 -14.34 -19.14
N ILE A 95 -12.49 -13.33 -19.77
CA ILE A 95 -12.40 -13.22 -21.23
C ILE A 95 -11.54 -14.36 -21.80
N ALA A 96 -10.40 -14.65 -21.17
CA ALA A 96 -9.53 -15.75 -21.58
C ALA A 96 -10.24 -17.11 -21.45
N TYR A 97 -11.06 -17.28 -20.41
CA TYR A 97 -11.87 -18.49 -20.24
C TYR A 97 -12.93 -18.64 -21.35
N ALA A 98 -13.62 -17.55 -21.72
CA ALA A 98 -14.58 -17.56 -22.83
C ALA A 98 -13.90 -17.92 -24.17
N ARG A 99 -12.73 -17.33 -24.47
CA ARG A 99 -11.95 -17.66 -25.68
C ARG A 99 -11.53 -19.13 -25.71
N LYS A 100 -11.16 -19.70 -24.57
CA LYS A 100 -10.82 -21.12 -24.47
C LYS A 100 -12.04 -22.01 -24.75
N GLN A 101 -13.23 -21.62 -24.29
CA GLN A 101 -14.49 -22.33 -24.61
C GLN A 101 -14.85 -22.23 -26.10
N GLU A 102 -14.50 -21.12 -26.76
CA GLU A 102 -14.64 -20.94 -28.21
C GLU A 102 -13.59 -21.73 -29.04
N GLY A 103 -12.75 -22.55 -28.40
CA GLY A 103 -11.73 -23.35 -29.06
C GLY A 103 -10.49 -22.56 -29.51
N LYS A 104 -10.35 -21.29 -29.11
CA LYS A 104 -9.17 -20.46 -29.43
C LYS A 104 -8.03 -20.79 -28.48
N THR A 105 -6.80 -20.81 -29.00
CA THR A 105 -5.60 -21.02 -28.19
C THR A 105 -5.32 -19.77 -27.34
N VAL A 106 -5.02 -19.98 -26.06
CA VAL A 106 -4.66 -18.91 -25.11
C VAL A 106 -3.14 -18.85 -25.02
N SER A 107 -2.55 -17.72 -25.41
CA SER A 107 -1.09 -17.53 -25.34
C SER A 107 -0.59 -17.54 -23.90
N ARG A 108 0.69 -17.90 -23.70
CA ARG A 108 1.35 -17.85 -22.38
C ARG A 108 1.33 -16.45 -21.77
N GLU A 109 1.34 -15.41 -22.60
CA GLU A 109 1.28 -14.02 -22.15
C GLU A 109 -0.11 -13.64 -21.63
N ASP A 110 -1.17 -14.13 -22.27
CA ASP A 110 -2.55 -13.98 -21.79
C ASP A 110 -2.77 -14.72 -20.46
N LEU A 111 -2.15 -15.90 -20.29
CA LEU A 111 -2.14 -16.62 -19.01
C LEU A 111 -1.44 -15.83 -17.90
N ASN A 112 -0.35 -15.15 -18.22
CA ASN A 112 0.37 -14.31 -17.25
C ASN A 112 -0.44 -13.09 -16.82
N ARG A 113 -1.38 -12.62 -17.65
CA ARG A 113 -2.30 -11.53 -17.32
C ARG A 113 -3.47 -11.98 -16.45
N CYS A 114 -3.84 -13.25 -16.50
CA CYS A 114 -4.92 -13.81 -15.70
C CYS A 114 -4.66 -13.68 -14.18
N PHE A 115 -5.74 -13.70 -13.42
CA PHE A 115 -5.73 -13.57 -11.97
C PHE A 115 -5.10 -14.79 -11.29
N HIS A 116 -4.29 -14.53 -10.27
CA HIS A 116 -3.82 -15.54 -9.32
C HIS A 116 -3.66 -14.89 -7.94
N PRO A 117 -4.20 -15.46 -6.84
CA PRO A 117 -4.23 -14.79 -5.53
C PRO A 117 -2.84 -14.36 -5.03
N ALA A 118 -1.82 -15.20 -5.22
CA ALA A 118 -0.45 -14.89 -4.80
C ALA A 118 0.24 -13.80 -5.65
N LYS A 119 -0.28 -13.45 -6.83
CA LYS A 119 0.36 -12.49 -7.75
C LYS A 119 0.41 -11.08 -7.17
N GLY A 120 -0.58 -10.69 -6.38
CA GLY A 120 -0.59 -9.40 -5.67
C GLY A 120 0.56 -9.29 -4.66
N PHE A 121 0.78 -10.34 -3.88
CA PHE A 121 1.91 -10.40 -2.94
C PHE A 121 3.25 -10.49 -3.65
N ALA A 122 3.35 -11.30 -4.71
CA ALA A 122 4.56 -11.37 -5.53
C ALA A 122 4.92 -10.00 -6.14
N THR A 123 3.91 -9.23 -6.57
CA THR A 123 4.09 -7.86 -7.09
C THR A 123 4.55 -6.90 -6.00
N ALA A 124 3.93 -6.93 -4.81
CA ALA A 124 4.32 -6.10 -3.67
C ALA A 124 5.74 -6.42 -3.19
N LEU A 125 6.09 -7.70 -3.09
CA LEU A 125 7.41 -8.17 -2.72
C LEU A 125 8.43 -7.76 -3.78
N ALA A 126 8.18 -8.00 -5.06
CA ALA A 126 9.11 -7.61 -6.14
C ALA A 126 9.42 -6.11 -6.13
N GLY A 127 8.42 -5.26 -5.83
CA GLY A 127 8.62 -3.81 -5.69
C GLY A 127 9.41 -3.43 -4.43
N THR A 128 9.18 -4.12 -3.31
CA THR A 128 9.75 -3.75 -2.00
C THR A 128 11.11 -4.40 -1.75
N LEU A 129 11.43 -5.48 -2.46
CA LEU A 129 12.65 -6.28 -2.32
C LEU A 129 13.95 -5.45 -2.27
N PRO A 130 14.23 -4.50 -3.18
CA PRO A 130 15.47 -3.72 -3.12
C PRO A 130 15.56 -2.88 -1.83
N LEU A 131 14.46 -2.30 -1.37
CA LEU A 131 14.42 -1.53 -0.12
C LEU A 131 14.55 -2.43 1.10
N MET A 132 13.91 -3.60 1.06
CA MET A 132 13.96 -4.58 2.13
C MET A 132 15.36 -5.15 2.32
N LEU A 133 16.08 -5.46 1.23
CA LEU A 133 17.47 -5.90 1.28
C LEU A 133 18.38 -4.80 1.86
N LEU A 134 18.19 -3.54 1.44
CA LEU A 134 18.93 -2.40 1.98
C LEU A 134 18.70 -2.25 3.49
N CYS A 135 17.44 -2.35 3.94
CA CYS A 135 17.10 -2.31 5.36
C CYS A 135 17.68 -3.52 6.11
N LEU A 136 17.73 -4.70 5.49
CA LEU A 136 18.26 -5.91 6.11
C LEU A 136 19.76 -5.79 6.37
N VAL A 137 20.52 -5.28 5.41
CA VAL A 137 21.95 -5.01 5.59
C VAL A 137 22.16 -4.06 6.77
N TYR A 138 21.40 -2.97 6.83
CA TYR A 138 21.50 -2.02 7.93
C TYR A 138 21.08 -2.61 9.28
N ALA A 139 20.00 -3.40 9.32
CA ALA A 139 19.48 -4.01 10.53
C ALA A 139 20.49 -4.94 11.22
N LEU A 140 21.34 -5.61 10.42
CA LEU A 140 22.44 -6.44 10.92
C LEU A 140 23.60 -5.62 11.50
N MET A 141 23.79 -4.39 11.02
CA MET A 141 24.82 -3.46 11.48
C MET A 141 24.33 -2.51 12.57
N ALA A 142 23.03 -2.50 12.89
CA ALA A 142 22.42 -1.52 13.78
C ALA A 142 22.92 -1.68 15.23
N VAL A 143 23.64 -0.66 15.69
CA VAL A 143 24.15 -0.50 17.05
C VAL A 143 23.39 0.65 17.72
N LYS A 144 23.25 0.58 19.05
CA LYS A 144 22.64 1.65 19.84
C LYS A 144 23.41 2.95 19.63
N ASP A 145 22.71 4.03 19.31
CA ASP A 145 23.32 5.36 19.27
C ASP A 145 23.82 5.71 20.68
N THR A 146 25.14 5.80 20.83
CA THR A 146 25.79 6.34 22.01
C THR A 146 26.08 7.81 21.80
N TYR A 147 25.74 8.66 22.78
CA TYR A 147 26.15 10.05 22.76
C TYR A 147 27.65 10.13 23.02
N SER A 148 28.45 10.36 21.98
CA SER A 148 29.81 10.85 22.14
C SER A 148 29.79 12.36 22.31
N LEU A 149 30.80 12.90 22.98
CA LEU A 149 30.99 14.35 23.08
C LEU A 149 31.17 14.90 21.66
N GLY A 150 30.37 15.91 21.31
CA GLY A 150 30.44 16.54 19.98
C GLY A 150 31.76 17.27 19.76
N ALA A 151 31.97 17.78 18.55
CA ALA A 151 33.16 18.56 18.23
C ALA A 151 33.28 19.79 19.15
N LEU A 152 34.51 20.08 19.58
CA LEU A 152 34.79 21.21 20.45
C LEU A 152 34.33 22.52 19.79
N PRO A 153 33.49 23.35 20.44
CA PRO A 153 33.09 24.63 19.87
C PRO A 153 34.32 25.51 19.57
N SER A 154 34.32 26.21 18.44
CA SER A 154 35.45 27.01 17.98
C SER A 154 35.89 28.08 18.98
N TRP A 155 34.97 28.64 19.79
CA TRP A 155 35.28 29.58 20.85
C TRP A 155 35.99 28.95 22.08
N VAL A 156 35.83 27.64 22.30
CA VAL A 156 36.54 26.88 23.35
C VAL A 156 37.91 26.39 22.85
N SER A 157 38.10 26.28 21.53
CA SER A 157 39.35 25.81 20.93
C SER A 157 40.59 26.61 21.36
N ALA A 158 40.44 27.89 21.68
CA ALA A 158 41.54 28.73 22.19
C ALA A 158 42.11 28.22 23.53
N TYR A 159 41.32 27.52 24.34
CA TYR A 159 41.71 27.00 25.64
C TYR A 159 42.47 25.66 25.58
N LEU A 160 42.54 25.01 24.41
CA LEU A 160 43.37 23.80 24.20
C LEU A 160 44.85 24.04 24.48
N LYS A 161 45.32 25.29 24.34
CA LYS A 161 46.71 25.66 24.61
C LYS A 161 47.03 25.74 26.10
N LYS A 162 46.02 25.71 26.99
CA LYS A 162 46.23 25.74 28.44
C LYS A 162 46.49 24.32 28.96
N PRO A 163 47.65 24.05 29.59
CA PRO A 163 48.04 22.70 30.01
C PRO A 163 47.07 22.06 31.02
N ASP A 164 46.39 22.87 31.84
CA ASP A 164 45.46 22.38 32.87
C ASP A 164 44.11 21.91 32.31
N ILE A 165 43.75 22.34 31.09
CA ILE A 165 42.41 22.16 30.49
C ILE A 165 42.50 21.39 29.16
N SER A 166 43.69 21.35 28.54
CA SER A 166 43.95 20.73 27.25
C SER A 166 43.54 19.25 27.20
N LEU A 167 43.82 18.50 28.28
CA LEU A 167 43.51 17.07 28.36
C LEU A 167 41.99 16.82 28.40
N ALA A 168 41.22 17.69 29.04
CA ALA A 168 39.76 17.56 29.08
C ALA A 168 39.13 17.93 27.72
N LEU A 169 39.69 18.93 27.02
CA LEU A 169 39.22 19.41 25.72
C LEU A 169 39.65 18.52 24.56
N SER A 170 40.73 17.75 24.70
CA SER A 170 41.16 16.79 23.67
C SER A 170 40.17 15.63 23.51
N TYR A 171 39.38 15.28 24.54
CA TYR A 171 38.29 14.30 24.43
C TYR A 171 37.16 14.73 23.49
N TYR A 172 37.10 16.00 23.07
CA TYR A 172 36.12 16.52 22.10
C TYR A 172 36.63 16.48 20.64
N HIS A 173 37.85 15.97 20.40
CA HIS A 173 38.44 15.89 19.05
C HIS A 173 38.09 14.63 18.27
N ASP A 174 37.10 13.85 18.72
CA ASP A 174 36.65 12.69 17.97
C ASP A 174 35.79 13.15 16.77
N TYR A 175 36.48 13.57 15.71
CA TYR A 175 35.88 13.79 14.40
C TYR A 175 35.56 12.42 13.80
N ALA A 176 34.44 11.84 14.23
CA ALA A 176 33.81 10.76 13.49
C ALA A 176 33.32 11.34 12.14
N GLY A 177 34.15 11.23 11.11
CA GLY A 177 33.75 11.58 9.74
C GLY A 177 32.52 10.76 9.34
N ILE A 178 31.65 11.34 8.50
CA ILE A 178 30.46 10.64 7.98
C ILE A 178 30.92 9.41 7.20
N GLY A 179 30.73 8.23 7.79
CA GLY A 179 31.05 6.96 7.16
C GLY A 179 29.92 6.48 6.25
N ALA A 180 30.20 5.45 5.44
CA ALA A 180 29.18 4.79 4.63
C ALA A 180 28.03 4.24 5.49
N ALA A 181 28.31 3.81 6.72
CA ALA A 181 27.31 3.34 7.68
C ALA A 181 26.34 4.46 8.12
N ASP A 182 26.82 5.70 8.24
CA ASP A 182 25.98 6.85 8.63
C ASP A 182 25.05 7.26 7.49
N ILE A 183 25.53 7.20 6.25
CA ILE A 183 24.70 7.42 5.05
C ILE A 183 23.61 6.34 4.97
N LEU A 184 23.98 5.07 5.16
CA LEU A 184 23.03 3.97 5.16
C LEU A 184 21.98 4.12 6.27
N ARG A 185 22.42 4.49 7.48
CA ARG A 185 21.53 4.82 8.61
C ARG A 185 20.53 5.90 8.24
N LEU A 186 21.00 6.99 7.63
CA LEU A 186 20.14 8.10 7.21
C LEU A 186 19.10 7.64 6.19
N VAL A 187 19.51 6.87 5.17
CA VAL A 187 18.59 6.34 4.15
C VAL A 187 17.53 5.42 4.78
N VAL A 188 17.93 4.49 5.65
CA VAL A 188 16.98 3.58 6.30
C VAL A 188 16.04 4.33 7.23
N ARG A 189 16.55 5.26 8.04
CA ARG A 189 15.71 6.11 8.89
C ARG A 189 14.72 6.93 8.10
N LEU A 190 15.08 7.36 6.89
CA LEU A 190 14.16 8.03 5.99
C LEU A 190 13.03 7.08 5.54
N LEU A 191 13.38 5.84 5.15
CA LEU A 191 12.39 4.83 4.74
C LEU A 191 11.41 4.45 5.85
N VAL A 192 11.89 4.36 7.10
CA VAL A 192 11.05 4.02 8.28
C VAL A 192 10.70 5.25 9.13
N PHE A 193 10.83 6.45 8.56
CA PHE A 193 10.64 7.72 9.27
C PHE A 193 9.32 7.85 10.03
N PRO A 194 8.13 7.41 9.53
CA PRO A 194 6.92 7.50 10.32
C PRO A 194 7.01 6.72 11.65
N PHE A 195 7.71 5.58 11.66
CA PHE A 195 7.92 4.78 12.87
C PHE A 195 8.96 5.42 13.81
N VAL A 196 10.02 5.99 13.23
CA VAL A 196 11.04 6.77 13.99
C VAL A 196 10.36 7.95 14.70
N ASN A 197 9.48 8.67 14.01
CA ASN A 197 8.73 9.78 14.59
C ASN A 197 7.76 9.31 15.68
N MET A 198 7.11 8.15 15.53
CA MET A 198 6.22 7.64 16.58
C MET A 198 6.98 7.38 17.89
N VAL A 199 8.16 6.74 17.80
CA VAL A 199 9.00 6.44 18.96
C VAL A 199 9.63 7.69 19.58
N GLY A 200 10.03 8.64 18.74
CA GLY A 200 10.71 9.86 19.15
C GLY A 200 12.21 9.67 19.40
N SER A 201 12.97 10.75 19.20
CA SER A 201 14.44 10.76 19.28
C SER A 201 15.02 10.55 20.67
N ARG A 202 14.21 10.66 21.74
CA ARG A 202 14.67 10.56 23.13
C ARG A 202 14.83 9.12 23.63
N ASN A 203 14.24 8.14 22.94
CA ASN A 203 14.23 6.75 23.37
C ASN A 203 15.19 5.90 22.52
N ALA A 204 16.47 5.90 22.87
CA ALA A 204 17.51 5.21 22.10
C ALA A 204 17.26 3.70 21.95
N ASP A 205 16.72 3.03 22.98
CA ASP A 205 16.41 1.60 22.92
C ASP A 205 15.27 1.30 21.94
N ALA A 206 14.21 2.11 21.97
CA ALA A 206 13.09 1.95 21.05
C ALA A 206 13.48 2.30 19.61
N LEU A 207 14.40 3.25 19.41
CA LEU A 207 14.96 3.57 18.10
C LEU A 207 15.77 2.39 17.54
N LEU A 208 16.58 1.75 18.37
CA LEU A 208 17.31 0.53 17.98
C LEU A 208 16.36 -0.59 17.55
N PHE A 209 15.23 -0.77 18.23
CA PHE A 209 14.21 -1.74 17.82
C PHE A 209 13.61 -1.39 16.45
N VAL A 210 13.30 -0.12 16.18
CA VAL A 210 12.79 0.33 14.87
C VAL A 210 13.83 0.05 13.77
N GLU A 211 15.10 0.27 14.04
CA GLU A 211 16.18 0.03 13.08
C GLU A 211 16.36 -1.46 12.77
N ARG A 212 16.34 -2.31 13.80
CA ARG A 212 16.43 -3.78 13.63
C ARG A 212 15.20 -4.35 12.93
N LEU A 213 14.02 -3.80 13.20
CA LEU A 213 12.76 -4.21 12.57
C LEU A 213 12.49 -3.51 11.24
N SER A 214 13.38 -2.61 10.79
CA SER A 214 13.21 -1.84 9.57
C SER A 214 12.86 -2.67 8.32
N PRO A 215 13.40 -3.89 8.10
CA PRO A 215 13.04 -4.69 6.92
C PRO A 215 11.55 -5.10 6.93
N ILE A 216 11.00 -5.34 8.12
CA ILE A 216 9.60 -5.72 8.31
C ILE A 216 8.71 -4.48 8.24
N LEU A 217 9.13 -3.37 8.84
CA LEU A 217 8.37 -2.11 8.85
C LEU A 217 8.13 -1.56 7.44
N VAL A 218 9.15 -1.63 6.57
CA VAL A 218 9.03 -1.20 5.16
C VAL A 218 8.05 -2.08 4.37
N LEU A 219 7.84 -3.34 4.77
CA LEU A 219 6.91 -4.25 4.12
C LEU A 219 5.43 -4.03 4.49
N ILE A 220 5.15 -3.37 5.62
CA ILE A 220 3.78 -3.23 6.14
C ILE A 220 2.84 -2.63 5.09
N VAL A 221 3.18 -1.44 4.58
CA VAL A 221 2.33 -0.69 3.64
C VAL A 221 2.18 -1.41 2.28
N PRO A 222 3.25 -1.90 1.63
CA PRO A 222 3.14 -2.70 0.41
C PRO A 222 2.28 -3.95 0.52
N MET A 223 2.28 -4.64 1.67
CA MET A 223 1.50 -5.86 1.82
C MET A 223 -0.01 -5.63 1.70
N PHE A 224 -0.50 -4.42 2.01
CA PHE A 224 -1.90 -4.04 1.76
C PHE A 224 -2.27 -4.03 0.27
N TYR A 225 -1.31 -3.84 -0.64
CA TYR A 225 -1.54 -4.04 -2.07
C TYR A 225 -1.91 -5.49 -2.38
N GLY A 226 -1.18 -6.46 -1.81
CA GLY A 226 -1.47 -7.89 -1.95
C GLY A 226 -2.85 -8.27 -1.39
N VAL A 227 -3.17 -7.75 -0.20
CA VAL A 227 -4.50 -7.94 0.43
C VAL A 227 -5.62 -7.32 -0.42
N GLY A 228 -5.40 -6.13 -0.97
CA GLY A 228 -6.33 -5.47 -1.90
C GLY A 228 -6.54 -6.31 -3.16
N TYR A 229 -5.45 -6.82 -3.74
CA TYR A 229 -5.49 -7.65 -4.95
C TYR A 229 -6.31 -8.92 -4.74
N LEU A 230 -6.18 -9.61 -3.60
CA LEU A 230 -7.02 -10.76 -3.25
C LEU A 230 -8.53 -10.42 -3.27
N ARG A 231 -8.89 -9.21 -2.83
CA ARG A 231 -10.29 -8.77 -2.81
C ARG A 231 -10.84 -8.50 -4.22
N GLY A 232 -9.99 -8.42 -5.25
CA GLY A 232 -10.38 -8.17 -6.64
C GLY A 232 -11.46 -9.12 -7.17
N GLU A 233 -11.41 -10.41 -6.81
CA GLU A 233 -12.46 -11.39 -7.15
C GLU A 233 -13.82 -10.99 -6.57
N SER A 234 -13.83 -10.56 -5.30
CA SER A 234 -15.04 -10.12 -4.62
C SER A 234 -15.59 -8.84 -5.24
N TYR A 235 -14.74 -7.88 -5.60
CA TYR A 235 -15.18 -6.66 -6.32
C TYR A 235 -15.82 -7.03 -7.67
N ARG A 236 -15.18 -7.89 -8.45
CA ARG A 236 -15.71 -8.34 -9.74
C ARG A 236 -17.05 -9.06 -9.61
N SER A 237 -17.21 -9.92 -8.60
CA SER A 237 -18.48 -10.62 -8.35
C SER A 237 -19.64 -9.68 -8.01
N ARG A 238 -19.35 -8.56 -7.30
CA ARG A 238 -20.33 -7.52 -6.99
C ARG A 238 -20.73 -6.72 -8.22
N VAL A 239 -19.78 -6.47 -9.13
CA VAL A 239 -20.05 -5.81 -10.42
C VAL A 239 -21.03 -6.65 -11.24
N HIS A 240 -20.81 -7.96 -11.35
CA HIS A 240 -21.76 -8.87 -12.00
C HIS A 240 -23.14 -8.86 -11.33
N GLY A 241 -23.17 -8.85 -10.00
CA GLY A 241 -24.38 -8.66 -9.21
C GLY A 241 -25.16 -7.41 -9.56
N GLY A 242 -24.46 -6.27 -9.63
CA GLY A 242 -25.01 -4.98 -10.01
C GLY A 242 -25.58 -5.00 -11.42
N ILE A 243 -24.88 -5.61 -12.38
CA ILE A 243 -25.34 -5.77 -13.76
C ILE A 243 -26.62 -6.60 -13.80
N ALA A 244 -26.68 -7.75 -13.13
CA ALA A 244 -27.85 -8.61 -13.10
C ALA A 244 -29.06 -7.94 -12.42
N ALA A 245 -28.82 -7.23 -11.31
CA ALA A 245 -29.85 -6.47 -10.62
C ALA A 245 -30.41 -5.33 -11.49
N ASN A 246 -29.55 -4.62 -12.23
CA ASN A 246 -29.96 -3.58 -13.17
C ASN A 246 -30.73 -4.17 -14.36
N ALA A 247 -30.27 -5.27 -14.95
CA ALA A 247 -30.97 -5.97 -16.02
C ALA A 247 -32.38 -6.40 -15.58
N LYS A 248 -32.52 -6.96 -14.36
CA LYS A 248 -33.82 -7.33 -13.78
C LYS A 248 -34.73 -6.12 -13.60
N ARG A 249 -34.21 -4.99 -13.10
CA ARG A 249 -34.97 -3.73 -12.96
C ARG A 249 -35.43 -3.19 -14.31
N THR A 250 -34.57 -3.21 -15.32
CA THR A 250 -34.90 -2.77 -16.68
C THR A 250 -35.96 -3.66 -17.31
N ALA A 251 -35.83 -4.98 -17.20
CA ALA A 251 -36.82 -5.94 -17.68
C ALA A 251 -38.18 -5.76 -16.99
N GLN A 252 -38.20 -5.50 -15.68
CA GLN A 252 -39.44 -5.20 -14.95
C GLN A 252 -40.09 -3.90 -15.42
N LYS A 253 -39.31 -2.84 -15.67
CA LYS A 253 -39.82 -1.58 -16.24
C LYS A 253 -40.40 -1.79 -17.63
N GLN A 254 -39.72 -2.55 -18.49
CA GLN A 254 -40.21 -2.89 -19.83
C GLN A 254 -41.51 -3.72 -19.78
N ARG A 255 -41.59 -4.73 -18.90
CA ARG A 255 -42.82 -5.52 -18.70
C ARG A 255 -43.98 -4.65 -18.23
N LYS A 256 -43.74 -3.69 -17.32
CA LYS A 256 -44.77 -2.73 -16.89
C LYS A 256 -45.22 -1.82 -18.04
N LYS A 257 -44.28 -1.29 -18.83
CA LYS A 257 -44.61 -0.48 -20.01
C LYS A 257 -45.43 -1.26 -21.04
N LYS A 258 -45.06 -2.52 -21.33
CA LYS A 258 -45.83 -3.42 -22.22
C LYS A 258 -47.24 -3.69 -21.68
N LYS A 259 -47.40 -3.96 -20.39
CA LYS A 259 -48.73 -4.14 -19.77
C LYS A 259 -49.61 -2.87 -19.82
N VAL A 260 -49.02 -1.70 -19.62
CA VAL A 260 -49.75 -0.42 -19.70
C VAL A 260 -50.13 -0.10 -21.15
N ALA A 261 -49.25 -0.38 -22.13
CA ALA A 261 -49.57 -0.23 -23.55
C ALA A 261 -50.69 -1.19 -23.99
N ALA A 262 -50.63 -2.46 -23.56
CA ALA A 262 -51.68 -3.44 -23.85
C ALA A 262 -53.05 -3.02 -23.26
N ARG A 263 -53.09 -2.53 -22.02
CA ARG A 263 -54.32 -2.00 -21.39
C ARG A 263 -54.89 -0.75 -22.06
N LYS A 264 -54.07 0.04 -22.75
CA LYS A 264 -54.54 1.21 -23.53
C LYS A 264 -55.06 0.83 -24.91
N GLN A 265 -54.69 -0.34 -25.42
CA GLN A 265 -55.10 -0.87 -26.72
C GLN A 265 -56.29 -1.82 -26.66
N GLU A 266 -56.74 -2.23 -25.46
CA GLU A 266 -58.06 -2.87 -25.32
C GLU A 266 -59.12 -1.85 -25.77
N PRO A 267 -59.79 -2.07 -26.91
CA PRO A 267 -60.83 -1.15 -27.35
C PRO A 267 -61.93 -1.21 -26.29
N LYS A 268 -62.45 -0.03 -25.91
CA LYS A 268 -63.75 0.07 -25.24
C LYS A 268 -64.80 -0.57 -26.16
N GLN A 269 -64.99 -1.88 -26.07
CA GLN A 269 -66.12 -2.54 -26.69
C GLN A 269 -67.25 -2.63 -25.67
N LEU A 270 -68.38 -2.05 -26.10
CA LEU A 270 -69.76 -2.28 -25.70
C LEU A 270 -70.22 -1.57 -24.41
N VAL A 271 -70.79 -0.37 -24.60
CA VAL A 271 -72.20 -0.09 -24.27
C VAL A 271 -72.78 0.72 -25.43
#